data_AF-A0A267G318-F1
#
_entry.id   AF-A0A267G318-F1
#
_cell.length_a   1.000
_cell.length_b   1.000
_cell.length_c   1.000
_cell.angle_alpha   90.00
_cell.angle_beta   90.00
_cell.angle_gamma   90.00
#
_symmetry.space_group_name_H-M   'P 1'
#
loop_
_entity.id
_entity.type
_entity.pdbx_description
1 polymer ?
#
loop_
_entity_poly.entity_id
_entity_poly.type
_entity_poly.pdbx_seq_one_letter_code
_entity_poly.pdbx_strand_id
1 'polypeptide(L)'
;RLFRQPRLVRHHPAPLINTMKPASGNLILLLVCFCCSCSEIAACKSSPEALKPRYIGCYQDKEGSPDLERLAGGDGLGTGRVNRKLCDFLCRGSGNRYFGLQGGGSCFCGDSYGRYGSVDESSCDQNCRGYAEEICGGEGVNSVYEIVLK
;
A
#
# COMPACT_ATOMS: atom_id res chain seq x y z
N ARG A 1 41.94 14.14 -36.54
CA ARG A 1 41.45 12.94 -35.83
C ARG A 1 40.53 13.41 -34.71
N LEU A 2 39.23 13.10 -34.86
CA LEU A 2 38.20 12.91 -33.82
C LEU A 2 38.10 13.93 -32.67
N PHE A 3 37.15 14.86 -32.82
CA PHE A 3 36.33 15.39 -31.72
C PHE A 3 35.62 14.24 -31.01
N ARG A 4 35.75 14.12 -29.68
CA ARG A 4 34.76 13.43 -28.83
C ARG A 4 34.68 14.09 -27.46
N GLN A 5 33.58 14.80 -27.25
CA GLN A 5 33.11 15.23 -25.93
C GLN A 5 32.68 14.01 -25.09
N PRO A 6 32.85 14.02 -23.76
CA PRO A 6 32.20 13.07 -22.87
C PRO A 6 30.72 13.41 -22.67
N ARG A 7 29.91 12.35 -22.66
CA ARG A 7 28.44 12.33 -22.79
C ARG A 7 27.72 12.90 -21.56
N LEU A 8 26.75 13.77 -21.82
CA LEU A 8 25.64 14.07 -20.91
C LEU A 8 24.89 12.77 -20.58
N VAL A 9 24.76 12.46 -19.29
CA VAL A 9 23.89 11.39 -18.78
C VAL A 9 22.44 11.84 -19.01
N ARG A 10 21.68 11.05 -19.76
CA ARG A 10 20.26 11.30 -20.00
C ARG A 10 19.48 10.99 -18.72
N HIS A 11 18.89 12.00 -18.12
CA HIS A 11 17.81 11.83 -17.15
C HIS A 11 16.59 11.24 -17.88
N HIS A 12 16.14 10.06 -17.45
CA HIS A 12 14.86 9.51 -17.88
C HIS A 12 13.73 10.27 -17.18
N PRO A 13 12.75 10.81 -17.92
CA PRO A 13 11.53 11.32 -17.30
C PRO A 13 10.72 10.17 -16.71
N ALA A 14 10.13 10.43 -15.53
CA ALA A 14 9.26 9.53 -14.78
C ALA A 14 8.15 8.91 -15.65
N PRO A 15 7.71 7.67 -15.37
CA PRO A 15 6.56 7.09 -16.04
C PRO A 15 5.31 7.89 -15.66
N LEU A 16 4.63 8.32 -16.72
CA LEU A 16 3.35 8.99 -16.72
C LEU A 16 2.34 8.14 -15.95
N ILE A 17 1.82 8.75 -14.89
CA ILE A 17 0.66 8.29 -14.15
C ILE A 17 -0.49 8.24 -15.16
N ASN A 18 -0.98 7.04 -15.45
CA ASN A 18 -2.12 6.81 -16.34
C ASN A 18 -3.30 7.66 -15.85
N THR A 19 -3.62 8.68 -16.64
CA THR A 19 -4.83 9.46 -16.51
C THR A 19 -6.00 8.54 -16.87
N MET A 20 -6.75 8.13 -15.85
CA MET A 20 -8.07 7.54 -16.06
C MET A 20 -8.94 8.58 -16.77
N LYS A 21 -9.20 8.34 -18.05
CA LYS A 21 -10.08 9.13 -18.91
C LYS A 21 -11.51 8.66 -18.70
N PRO A 22 -12.47 9.48 -18.24
CA PRO A 22 -13.87 9.17 -18.44
C PRO A 22 -14.22 9.48 -19.89
N ALA A 23 -14.76 8.47 -20.56
CA ALA A 23 -15.34 8.58 -21.89
C ALA A 23 -16.75 9.17 -21.79
N SER A 24 -16.98 10.28 -22.49
CA SER A 24 -18.31 10.62 -23.00
C SER A 24 -18.17 11.84 -23.90
N GLY A 25 -18.27 11.60 -25.21
CA GLY A 25 -18.37 12.67 -26.19
C GLY A 25 -19.75 13.33 -26.10
N ASN A 26 -19.77 14.66 -26.10
CA ASN A 26 -20.66 15.41 -26.98
C ASN A 26 -20.21 16.87 -27.03
N LEU A 27 -20.26 17.38 -28.25
CA LEU A 27 -19.78 18.67 -28.72
C LEU A 27 -20.70 19.80 -28.22
N ILE A 28 -20.41 20.41 -27.08
CA ILE A 28 -20.96 21.72 -26.70
C ILE A 28 -19.83 22.59 -26.15
N LEU A 29 -19.35 23.46 -27.04
CA LEU A 29 -18.39 24.53 -26.80
C LEU A 29 -19.12 25.72 -26.15
N LEU A 30 -18.41 26.41 -25.24
CA LEU A 30 -18.68 27.73 -24.65
C LEU A 30 -19.43 27.76 -23.31
N LEU A 31 -18.73 28.34 -22.31
CA LEU A 31 -19.18 28.76 -20.97
C LEU A 31 -19.46 27.55 -20.08
N VAL A 32 -18.69 27.24 -19.03
CA VAL A 32 -18.69 27.96 -17.75
C VAL A 32 -17.43 27.55 -16.97
N CYS A 33 -16.47 28.48 -16.83
CA CYS A 33 -15.55 28.49 -15.70
C CYS A 33 -16.32 29.05 -14.51
N PHE A 34 -17.09 28.21 -13.81
CA PHE A 34 -17.75 28.52 -12.53
C PHE A 34 -18.37 27.22 -11.98
N CYS A 35 -17.52 26.36 -11.43
CA CYS A 35 -17.94 25.45 -10.36
C CYS A 35 -17.02 25.61 -9.14
N CYS A 36 -16.62 26.86 -8.87
CA CYS A 36 -16.12 27.30 -7.56
C CYS A 36 -17.27 27.78 -6.64
N SER A 37 -18.51 27.40 -6.93
CA SER A 37 -19.68 27.63 -6.06
C SER A 37 -20.51 26.36 -6.02
N CYS A 38 -19.89 25.29 -5.56
CA CYS A 38 -20.57 24.02 -5.37
C CYS A 38 -21.23 23.98 -3.99
N SER A 39 -22.26 24.82 -3.80
CA SER A 39 -23.12 24.75 -2.62
C SER A 39 -24.13 23.59 -2.72
N GLU A 40 -24.27 22.94 -3.89
CA GLU A 40 -25.16 21.78 -4.08
C GLU A 40 -24.63 20.75 -5.10
N ILE A 41 -23.39 20.28 -4.98
CA ILE A 41 -23.03 18.94 -5.50
C ILE A 41 -22.44 18.14 -4.36
N ALA A 42 -23.32 17.36 -3.72
CA ALA A 42 -22.98 16.35 -2.73
C ALA A 42 -22.11 15.19 -3.29
N ALA A 43 -21.65 15.25 -4.54
CA ALA A 43 -20.90 14.16 -5.18
C ALA A 43 -19.39 14.17 -4.89
N CYS A 44 -18.82 15.23 -4.29
CA CYS A 44 -17.41 15.25 -3.87
C CYS A 44 -17.22 14.85 -2.39
N LYS A 45 -18.30 14.56 -1.64
CA LYS A 45 -18.30 14.58 -0.16
C LYS A 45 -18.44 13.23 0.54
N SER A 46 -18.32 12.11 -0.16
CA SER A 46 -17.93 10.87 0.50
C SER A 46 -17.14 9.98 -0.45
N SER A 47 -15.80 10.02 -0.33
CA SER A 47 -15.10 8.76 -0.47
C SER A 47 -15.80 7.80 0.48
N PRO A 48 -16.21 6.58 0.07
CA PRO A 48 -16.55 5.58 1.06
C PRO A 48 -15.39 5.57 2.06
N GLU A 49 -15.67 5.70 3.36
CA GLU A 49 -14.64 5.47 4.36
C GLU A 49 -13.96 4.17 3.97
N ALA A 50 -12.65 4.27 3.67
CA ALA A 50 -11.85 3.11 3.36
C ALA A 50 -12.04 2.17 4.54
N LEU A 51 -12.60 0.98 4.27
CA LEU A 51 -12.85 0.03 5.34
C LEU A 51 -11.54 -0.23 6.06
N LYS A 52 -11.52 0.04 7.36
CA LYS A 52 -10.32 -0.20 8.16
C LYS A 52 -10.14 -1.71 8.29
N PRO A 53 -8.93 -2.22 8.03
CA PRO A 53 -8.65 -3.63 8.26
C PRO A 53 -8.73 -3.95 9.75
N ARG A 54 -9.15 -5.18 10.07
CA ARG A 54 -9.32 -5.64 11.45
C ARG A 54 -8.04 -6.32 11.93
N TYR A 55 -7.47 -5.84 13.04
CA TYR A 55 -6.34 -6.51 13.67
C TYR A 55 -6.77 -7.87 14.22
N ILE A 56 -5.95 -8.90 13.99
CA ILE A 56 -6.22 -10.27 14.44
C ILE A 56 -5.32 -10.62 15.62
N GLY A 57 -4.01 -10.35 15.51
CA GLY A 57 -3.04 -10.65 16.56
C GLY A 57 -1.62 -10.79 16.01
N CYS A 58 -0.71 -11.17 16.91
CA CYS A 58 0.69 -11.45 16.60
C CYS A 58 0.93 -12.94 16.28
N TYR A 59 1.57 -13.22 15.14
CA TYR A 59 1.78 -14.59 14.66
C TYR A 59 3.24 -14.84 14.26
N GLN A 60 3.74 -16.03 14.58
CA GLN A 60 5.09 -16.44 14.21
C GLN A 60 5.21 -16.57 12.69
N ASP A 61 6.34 -16.12 12.14
CA ASP A 61 6.72 -16.36 10.75
C ASP A 61 8.02 -17.17 10.66
N LYS A 62 8.28 -17.77 9.49
CA LYS A 62 9.47 -18.58 9.26
C LYS A 62 10.13 -18.21 7.93
N GLU A 63 11.41 -17.89 7.99
CA GLU A 63 12.21 -17.64 6.81
C GLU A 63 12.21 -18.86 5.87
N GLY A 64 12.08 -18.62 4.57
CA GLY A 64 11.99 -19.66 3.53
C GLY A 64 10.65 -20.39 3.46
N SER A 65 9.75 -20.21 4.44
CA SER A 65 8.37 -20.71 4.39
C SER A 65 7.43 -19.72 5.07
N PRO A 66 7.17 -18.55 4.44
CA PRO A 66 6.36 -17.52 5.07
C PRO A 66 4.95 -18.01 5.41
N ASP A 67 4.41 -17.53 6.54
CA ASP A 67 3.02 -17.74 6.95
C ASP A 67 2.05 -17.06 5.97
N LEU A 68 2.40 -15.83 5.55
CA LEU A 68 1.75 -15.07 4.50
C LEU A 68 2.61 -15.12 3.24
N GLU A 69 2.11 -15.78 2.19
CA GLU A 69 2.91 -16.32 1.09
C GLU A 69 3.57 -15.28 0.18
N ARG A 70 3.06 -14.04 0.15
CA ARG A 70 3.48 -13.03 -0.82
C ARG A 70 4.06 -11.79 -0.16
N LEU A 71 5.36 -11.57 -0.33
CA LEU A 71 5.98 -10.28 -0.03
C LEU A 71 5.47 -9.23 -1.03
N ALA A 72 4.76 -8.23 -0.53
CA ALA A 72 4.05 -7.24 -1.33
C ALA A 72 4.70 -5.86 -1.32
N GLY A 73 5.47 -5.57 -0.28
CA GLY A 73 6.13 -4.28 -0.12
C GLY A 73 7.18 -4.34 0.97
N GLY A 74 8.12 -3.40 0.87
CA GLY A 74 9.17 -3.21 1.85
C GLY A 74 10.40 -2.53 1.29
N ASP A 75 11.37 -2.31 2.17
CA ASP A 75 12.67 -1.78 1.79
C ASP A 75 13.34 -2.72 0.77
N GLY A 76 13.79 -2.17 -0.36
CA GLY A 76 14.35 -2.94 -1.47
C GLY A 76 13.35 -3.32 -2.58
N LEU A 77 12.03 -3.17 -2.36
CA LEU A 77 11.00 -3.39 -3.39
C LEU A 77 10.52 -2.11 -4.08
N GLY A 78 11.06 -0.94 -3.68
CA GLY A 78 10.68 0.35 -4.27
C GLY A 78 9.28 0.84 -3.89
N THR A 79 8.61 0.20 -2.93
CA THR A 79 7.28 0.59 -2.43
C THR A 79 7.31 1.76 -1.45
N GLY A 80 8.51 2.19 -1.02
CA GLY A 80 8.69 3.21 0.01
C GLY A 80 8.41 2.67 1.42
N ARG A 81 8.18 3.60 2.36
CA ARG A 81 7.95 3.27 3.78
C ARG A 81 6.63 2.53 3.93
N VAL A 82 6.68 1.35 4.55
CA VAL A 82 5.52 0.49 4.78
C VAL A 82 4.78 0.90 6.07
N ASN A 83 3.46 0.86 6.00
CA ASN A 83 2.54 0.96 7.13
C ASN A 83 1.28 0.14 6.85
N ARG A 84 0.36 0.04 7.81
CA ARG A 84 -0.91 -0.70 7.70
C ARG A 84 -1.75 -0.28 6.51
N LYS A 85 -1.81 1.03 6.23
CA LYS A 85 -2.62 1.56 5.11
C LYS A 85 -2.06 1.12 3.77
N LEU A 86 -0.73 1.18 3.59
CA LEU A 86 -0.09 0.72 2.37
C LEU A 86 -0.25 -0.80 2.21
N CYS A 87 -0.11 -1.57 3.28
CA CYS A 87 -0.32 -3.01 3.22
C CYS A 87 -1.75 -3.41 2.87
N ASP A 88 -2.75 -2.82 3.51
CA ASP A 88 -4.15 -3.05 3.14
C ASP A 88 -4.36 -2.76 1.65
N PHE A 89 -3.85 -1.64 1.15
CA PHE A 89 -3.96 -1.29 -0.27
C PHE A 89 -3.31 -2.33 -1.19
N LEU A 90 -2.07 -2.74 -0.91
CA LEU A 90 -1.31 -3.68 -1.74
C LEU A 90 -1.93 -5.09 -1.74
N CYS A 91 -2.39 -5.56 -0.59
CA CYS A 91 -2.95 -6.90 -0.45
C CYS A 91 -4.41 -6.96 -0.92
N ARG A 92 -5.19 -5.89 -0.74
CA ARG A 92 -6.53 -5.76 -1.31
C ARG A 92 -6.48 -5.71 -2.83
N GLY A 93 -5.51 -4.98 -3.39
CA GLY A 93 -5.30 -4.88 -4.84
C GLY A 93 -4.95 -6.21 -5.51
N SER A 94 -4.41 -7.18 -4.76
CA SER A 94 -4.15 -8.54 -5.23
C SER A 94 -5.24 -9.55 -4.86
N GLY A 95 -6.34 -9.11 -4.23
CA GLY A 95 -7.45 -9.99 -3.83
C GLY A 95 -7.16 -10.89 -2.63
N ASN A 96 -6.13 -10.59 -1.82
CA ASN A 96 -5.84 -11.38 -0.63
C ASN A 96 -6.83 -11.08 0.51
N ARG A 97 -7.03 -12.06 1.40
CA ARG A 97 -7.89 -11.91 2.58
C ARG A 97 -7.17 -11.31 3.79
N TYR A 98 -5.87 -11.54 3.89
CA TYR A 98 -5.05 -11.13 5.02
C TYR A 98 -3.79 -10.40 4.57
N PHE A 99 -3.29 -9.56 5.48
CA PHE A 99 -1.94 -9.04 5.38
C PHE A 99 -1.24 -9.05 6.72
N GLY A 100 0.08 -9.00 6.67
CA GLY A 100 0.98 -8.96 7.81
C GLY A 100 2.00 -7.86 7.66
N LEU A 101 2.27 -7.16 8.75
CA LEU A 101 3.41 -6.26 8.87
C LEU A 101 4.51 -6.98 9.65
N GLN A 102 5.75 -6.93 9.15
CA GLN A 102 6.91 -7.60 9.75
C GLN A 102 8.13 -6.69 9.83
N GLY A 103 8.92 -6.83 10.89
CA GLY A 103 10.26 -6.24 10.98
C GLY A 103 10.30 -4.71 10.87
N GLY A 104 9.17 -4.04 11.13
CA GLY A 104 9.05 -2.59 10.98
C GLY A 104 8.99 -2.09 9.53
N GLY A 105 9.08 -2.95 8.51
CA GLY A 105 9.28 -2.48 7.14
C GLY A 105 8.86 -3.42 6.02
N SER A 106 8.30 -4.58 6.32
CA SER A 106 7.88 -5.56 5.31
C SER A 106 6.38 -5.78 5.35
N CYS A 107 5.82 -6.00 4.18
CA CYS A 107 4.41 -6.25 3.96
C CYS A 107 4.21 -7.62 3.32
N PHE A 108 3.46 -8.50 3.98
CA PHE A 108 3.13 -9.80 3.45
C PHE A 108 1.62 -9.93 3.23
N CYS A 109 1.21 -10.61 2.17
CA CYS A 109 -0.20 -10.90 1.88
C CYS A 109 -0.40 -12.40 1.78
N GLY A 110 -1.61 -12.85 2.11
CA GLY A 110 -1.99 -14.25 1.96
C GLY A 110 -3.47 -14.47 2.16
N ASP A 111 -3.91 -15.67 1.82
CA ASP A 111 -5.30 -16.10 2.01
C ASP A 111 -5.49 -16.96 3.27
N SER A 112 -4.41 -17.24 3.97
CA SER A 112 -4.36 -17.90 5.27
C SER A 112 -3.27 -17.27 6.13
N TYR A 113 -3.34 -17.51 7.44
CA TYR A 113 -2.35 -17.11 8.43
C TYR A 113 -2.36 -18.12 9.59
N GLY A 114 -1.37 -18.00 10.48
CA GLY A 114 -1.30 -18.75 11.74
C GLY A 114 -0.75 -20.16 11.61
N ARG A 115 -0.06 -20.51 10.51
CA ARG A 115 0.57 -21.83 10.31
C ARG A 115 1.51 -22.20 11.45
N TYR A 116 2.20 -21.20 12.02
CA TYR A 116 3.17 -21.38 13.11
C TYR A 116 2.62 -21.00 14.49
N GLY A 117 1.32 -20.67 14.58
CA GLY A 117 0.66 -20.28 15.83
C GLY A 117 0.83 -18.80 16.20
N SER A 118 0.02 -18.37 17.16
CA SER A 118 0.10 -17.05 17.76
C SER A 118 1.25 -16.97 18.77
N VAL A 119 1.83 -15.79 18.92
CA VAL A 119 2.86 -15.48 19.92
C VAL A 119 2.40 -14.32 20.80
N ASP A 120 3.19 -13.96 21.81
CA ASP A 120 2.87 -12.82 22.67
C ASP A 120 2.84 -11.50 21.88
N GLU A 121 1.92 -10.61 22.20
CA GLU A 121 1.79 -9.29 21.56
C GLU A 121 3.07 -8.45 21.73
N SER A 122 3.86 -8.69 22.77
CA SER A 122 5.17 -8.06 22.96
C SER A 122 6.18 -8.42 21.87
N SER A 123 5.92 -9.46 21.08
CA SER A 123 6.75 -9.80 19.91
C SER A 123 6.40 -8.93 18.71
N CYS A 124 5.19 -8.35 18.68
CA CYS A 124 4.73 -7.42 17.67
C CYS A 124 4.70 -5.99 18.20
N ASP A 125 5.82 -5.51 18.76
CA ASP A 125 5.94 -4.17 19.33
C ASP A 125 6.83 -3.23 18.49
N GLN A 126 7.33 -3.69 17.35
CA GLN A 126 8.25 -2.93 16.52
C GLN A 126 7.52 -1.82 15.76
N ASN A 127 7.98 -0.58 15.94
CA ASN A 127 7.42 0.55 15.21
C ASN A 127 7.70 0.44 13.70
N CYS A 128 6.75 0.90 12.91
CA CYS A 128 6.90 1.07 11.48
C CYS A 128 8.02 2.08 11.17
N ARG A 129 8.91 1.74 10.23
CA ARG A 129 10.02 2.61 9.81
C ARG A 129 9.48 3.91 9.23
N GLY A 130 9.66 4.98 9.98
CA GLY A 130 9.19 6.31 9.61
C GLY A 130 7.74 6.63 9.93
N TYR A 131 7.05 5.74 10.65
CA TYR A 131 5.73 5.97 11.26
C TYR A 131 5.80 5.53 12.73
N ALA A 132 6.41 6.36 13.57
CA ALA A 132 6.77 6.01 14.95
C ALA A 132 5.56 5.70 15.86
N GLU A 133 4.35 6.12 15.50
CA GLU A 133 3.14 5.86 16.28
C GLU A 133 2.40 4.57 15.85
N GLU A 134 2.96 3.86 14.87
CA GLU A 134 2.33 2.68 14.28
C GLU A 134 3.21 1.45 14.47
N ILE A 135 2.56 0.32 14.76
CA ILE A 135 3.21 -0.98 14.98
C ILE A 135 3.21 -1.80 13.70
N CYS A 136 4.35 -2.39 13.37
CA CYS A 136 4.63 -3.13 12.14
C CYS A 136 5.26 -4.51 12.42
N GLY A 137 4.66 -5.28 13.33
CA GLY A 137 5.11 -6.63 13.67
C GLY A 137 6.39 -6.64 14.50
N GLY A 138 7.25 -7.62 14.21
CA GLY A 138 8.57 -7.77 14.80
C GLY A 138 9.49 -8.60 13.90
N GLU A 139 10.71 -8.85 14.35
CA GLU A 139 11.66 -9.71 13.64
C GLU A 139 11.13 -11.16 13.58
N GLY A 140 10.81 -11.63 12.37
CA GLY A 140 10.27 -12.99 12.16
C GLY A 140 8.85 -13.21 12.71
N VAL A 141 8.10 -12.15 13.03
CA VAL A 141 6.71 -12.23 13.50
C VAL A 141 5.84 -11.17 12.83
N ASN A 142 4.60 -11.54 12.53
CA ASN A 142 3.65 -10.73 11.78
C ASN A 142 2.56 -10.16 12.70
N SER A 143 2.36 -8.84 12.66
CA SER A 143 1.08 -8.25 13.05
C SER A 143 0.07 -8.52 11.94
N VAL A 144 -0.87 -9.44 12.16
CA VAL A 144 -1.80 -9.90 11.12
C VAL A 144 -3.12 -9.14 11.17
N TYR A 145 -3.63 -8.80 9.98
CA TYR A 145 -4.88 -8.08 9.78
C TYR A 145 -5.77 -8.78 8.75
N GLU A 146 -7.08 -8.74 8.97
CA GLU A 146 -8.09 -9.13 7.99
C GLU A 146 -8.51 -7.93 7.15
N ILE A 147 -8.53 -8.14 5.83
CA ILE A 147 -9.00 -7.16 4.85
C ILE A 147 -10.53 -7.23 4.80
N VAL A 148 -11.19 -6.17 5.25
CA VAL A 148 -12.65 -6.08 5.15
C VAL A 148 -13.03 -5.62 3.74
N LEU A 149 -13.73 -6.46 2.97
CA LEU A 149 -14.24 -6.15 1.63
C LEU A 149 -15.66 -5.55 1.75
N LYS A 150 -16.01 -4.57 0.88
CA LYS A 150 -17.40 -4.08 0.72
C LYS A 150 -18.09 -4.88 -0.36
#